data_AF-A0A2S7Q1W0-F1
#
_entry.id   AF-A0A2S7Q1W0-F1
#
_cell.length_a   1.000
_cell.length_b   1.000
_cell.length_c   1.000
_cell.angle_alpha   90.00
_cell.angle_beta   90.00
_cell.angle_gamma   90.00
#
_symmetry.space_group_name_H-M   'P 1'
#
loop_
_entity.id
_entity.type
_entity.pdbx_description
1 polymer ?
#
loop_
_entity_poly.entity_id
_entity_poly.type
_entity_poly.pdbx_seq_one_letter_code
_entity_poly.pdbx_strand_id
1 'polypeptide(L)'
;MAPLITPLQQAYLDAYSAACALVPRNLRQTIILFGGAASIAHGILDRKAKDVDILVGVEALEILSDAISNMREGFHRDHDGSIKWDKCDSSNIKLFEVTVEFVELGGPFAPRIPEVVGFGEGYVATLTELVQMRASTLVNKGDGSDHIDFRLFLFEVVKRGVKLPHLREEELESMVEAVEMYEESQDTDELFMSALGSFELGGVRFENWVAWARYMSL
;
A
#
# COMPACT_ATOMS: atom_id res chain seq x y z
N MET A 1 -1.35 -5.85 -25.53
CA MET A 1 -1.74 -6.94 -24.61
C MET A 1 -1.67 -6.37 -23.21
N ALA A 2 -2.75 -6.47 -22.42
CA ALA A 2 -2.66 -6.17 -21.00
C ALA A 2 -1.71 -7.20 -20.34
N PRO A 3 -0.81 -6.79 -19.45
CA PRO A 3 0.09 -7.73 -18.80
C PRO A 3 -0.73 -8.70 -17.94
N LEU A 4 -0.40 -9.99 -18.03
CA LEU A 4 -1.16 -11.07 -17.40
C LEU A 4 -0.70 -11.26 -15.95
N ILE A 5 -1.66 -11.26 -15.02
CA ILE A 5 -1.44 -11.62 -13.62
C ILE A 5 -0.98 -13.07 -13.55
N THR A 6 0.12 -13.33 -12.84
CA THR A 6 0.62 -14.70 -12.61
C THR A 6 -0.25 -15.44 -11.59
N PRO A 7 -0.23 -16.80 -11.57
CA PRO A 7 -0.99 -17.57 -10.59
C PRO A 7 -0.70 -17.20 -9.12
N LEU A 8 0.55 -16.87 -8.79
CA LEU A 8 0.95 -16.43 -7.46
C LEU A 8 0.40 -15.04 -7.14
N GLN A 9 0.49 -14.08 -8.09
CA GLN A 9 -0.11 -12.76 -7.91
C GLN A 9 -1.64 -12.85 -7.75
N GLN A 10 -2.29 -13.77 -8.45
CA GLN A 10 -3.71 -14.04 -8.25
C GLN A 10 -3.96 -14.63 -6.85
N ALA A 11 -3.10 -15.51 -6.35
CA ALA A 11 -3.23 -16.05 -4.99
C ALA A 11 -3.16 -14.96 -3.91
N TYR A 12 -2.35 -13.91 -4.10
CA TYR A 12 -2.34 -12.75 -3.21
C TYR A 12 -3.69 -12.01 -3.17
N LEU A 13 -4.29 -11.78 -4.34
CA LEU A 13 -5.61 -11.14 -4.44
C LEU A 13 -6.73 -12.02 -3.90
N ASP A 14 -6.61 -13.34 -4.05
CA ASP A 14 -7.57 -14.31 -3.54
C ASP A 14 -7.50 -14.41 -2.01
N ALA A 15 -6.30 -14.36 -1.41
CA ALA A 15 -6.13 -14.29 0.05
C ALA A 15 -6.82 -13.06 0.65
N TYR A 16 -6.64 -11.89 0.00
CA TYR A 16 -7.37 -10.68 0.39
C TYR A 16 -8.89 -10.84 0.25
N SER A 17 -9.35 -11.46 -0.84
CA SER A 17 -10.77 -11.71 -1.08
C SER A 17 -11.37 -12.67 -0.04
N ALA A 18 -10.62 -13.69 0.39
CA ALA A 18 -11.00 -14.61 1.45
C ALA A 18 -11.12 -13.89 2.80
N ALA A 19 -10.19 -12.99 3.13
CA ALA A 19 -10.29 -12.15 4.32
C ALA A 19 -11.56 -11.27 4.29
N CYS A 20 -11.87 -10.66 3.14
CA CYS A 20 -13.10 -9.87 2.96
C CYS A 20 -14.38 -10.72 3.14
N ALA A 21 -14.36 -11.98 2.68
CA ALA A 21 -15.51 -12.87 2.77
C ALA A 21 -15.85 -13.26 4.22
N LEU A 22 -14.84 -13.37 5.09
CA LEU A 22 -15.01 -13.65 6.52
C LEU A 22 -15.65 -12.49 7.28
N VAL A 23 -15.48 -11.25 6.81
CA VAL A 23 -15.92 -10.06 7.51
C VAL A 23 -17.32 -9.62 7.04
N PRO A 24 -18.26 -9.31 7.96
CA PRO A 24 -19.59 -8.78 7.63
C PRO A 24 -19.52 -7.54 6.76
N ARG A 25 -20.47 -7.41 5.81
CA ARG A 25 -20.51 -6.31 4.84
C ARG A 25 -20.39 -4.93 5.46
N ASN A 26 -21.02 -4.70 6.61
CA ASN A 26 -21.00 -3.42 7.32
C ASN A 26 -19.66 -3.09 7.99
N LEU A 27 -18.68 -3.98 7.95
CA LEU A 27 -17.31 -3.78 8.47
C LEU A 27 -16.25 -3.81 7.36
N ARG A 28 -16.62 -4.13 6.10
CA ARG A 28 -15.62 -4.29 5.02
C ARG A 28 -14.94 -2.98 4.62
N GLN A 29 -15.53 -1.83 4.94
CA GLN A 29 -14.86 -0.53 4.80
C GLN A 29 -13.62 -0.38 5.69
N THR A 30 -13.45 -1.25 6.69
CA THR A 30 -12.25 -1.30 7.53
C THR A 30 -11.34 -2.48 7.16
N ILE A 31 -11.47 -3.03 5.95
CA ILE A 31 -10.59 -4.09 5.41
C ILE A 31 -9.94 -3.53 4.14
N ILE A 32 -8.73 -3.01 4.28
CA ILE A 32 -8.07 -2.22 3.22
C ILE A 32 -6.78 -2.91 2.81
N LEU A 33 -6.71 -3.37 1.56
CA LEU A 33 -5.50 -3.89 0.95
C LEU A 33 -4.48 -2.76 0.78
N PHE A 34 -3.26 -2.95 1.28
CA PHE A 34 -2.16 -2.02 1.09
C PHE A 34 -0.86 -2.76 0.75
N GLY A 35 0.25 -2.02 0.73
CA GLY A 35 1.57 -2.60 0.55
C GLY A 35 1.76 -3.25 -0.81
N GLY A 36 2.34 -4.44 -0.81
CA GLY A 36 2.77 -5.07 -2.05
C GLY A 36 1.67 -5.63 -2.93
N ALA A 37 0.73 -6.33 -2.32
CA ALA A 37 -0.41 -6.90 -3.04
C ALA A 37 -1.35 -5.82 -3.60
N ALA A 38 -1.41 -4.64 -2.96
CA ALA A 38 -2.14 -3.49 -3.48
C ALA A 38 -1.60 -2.98 -4.82
N SER A 39 -0.29 -3.07 -5.06
CA SER A 39 0.27 -2.68 -6.36
C SER A 39 -0.27 -3.54 -7.50
N ILE A 40 -0.46 -4.84 -7.24
CA ILE A 40 -1.04 -5.80 -8.19
C ILE A 40 -2.49 -5.43 -8.49
N ALA A 41 -3.26 -5.06 -7.46
CA ALA A 41 -4.65 -4.59 -7.62
C ALA A 41 -4.73 -3.31 -8.48
N HIS A 42 -3.69 -2.46 -8.46
CA HIS A 42 -3.55 -1.30 -9.35
C HIS A 42 -2.97 -1.63 -10.74
N GLY A 43 -2.70 -2.89 -11.05
CA GLY A 43 -2.12 -3.34 -12.32
C GLY A 43 -0.61 -3.12 -12.44
N ILE A 44 0.10 -2.85 -11.34
CA ILE A 44 1.55 -2.70 -11.28
C ILE A 44 2.14 -4.08 -11.00
N LEU A 45 2.40 -4.84 -12.07
CA LEU A 45 2.76 -6.26 -12.00
C LEU A 45 4.27 -6.53 -11.92
N ASP A 46 5.11 -5.52 -12.17
CA ASP A 46 6.57 -5.64 -12.14
C ASP A 46 7.13 -5.74 -10.71
N ARG A 47 6.30 -5.42 -9.71
CA ARG A 47 6.65 -5.52 -8.30
C ARG A 47 6.46 -6.96 -7.80
N LYS A 48 7.47 -7.48 -7.11
CA LYS A 48 7.40 -8.78 -6.41
C LYS A 48 6.83 -8.58 -5.00
N ALA A 49 5.51 -8.68 -4.86
CA ALA A 49 4.89 -8.85 -3.54
C ALA A 49 5.40 -10.14 -2.89
N LYS A 50 5.61 -10.11 -1.57
CA LYS A 50 6.06 -11.27 -0.78
C LYS A 50 4.91 -11.82 0.08
N ASP A 51 4.01 -10.94 0.46
CA ASP A 51 2.96 -11.04 1.44
C ASP A 51 1.73 -10.23 1.00
N VAL A 52 0.65 -10.37 1.76
CA VAL A 52 -0.58 -9.60 1.62
C VAL A 52 -0.79 -8.78 2.88
N ASP A 53 -0.57 -7.47 2.77
CA ASP A 53 -0.75 -6.53 3.87
C ASP A 53 -2.18 -5.96 3.86
N ILE A 54 -2.88 -6.05 4.99
CA ILE A 54 -4.27 -5.63 5.13
C ILE A 54 -4.40 -4.73 6.37
N LEU A 55 -4.80 -3.48 6.16
CA LEU A 55 -5.23 -2.64 7.28
C LEU A 55 -6.61 -3.10 7.73
N VAL A 56 -6.76 -3.32 9.03
CA VAL A 56 -7.98 -3.86 9.63
C VAL A 56 -8.46 -3.04 10.82
N GLY A 57 -9.75 -2.71 10.82
CA GLY A 57 -10.40 -2.15 12.01
C GLY A 57 -10.51 -3.19 13.13
N VAL A 58 -10.55 -2.74 14.38
CA VAL A 58 -10.54 -3.59 15.58
C VAL A 58 -11.63 -4.67 15.55
N GLU A 59 -12.87 -4.30 15.24
CA GLU A 59 -14.00 -5.26 15.17
C GLU A 59 -13.79 -6.32 14.07
N ALA A 60 -13.22 -5.93 12.92
CA ALA A 60 -12.93 -6.87 11.84
C ALA A 60 -11.75 -7.79 12.20
N LEU A 61 -10.75 -7.26 12.91
CA LEU A 61 -9.60 -8.01 13.40
C LEU A 61 -10.00 -9.11 14.39
N GLU A 62 -10.99 -8.87 15.25
CA GLU A 62 -11.54 -9.91 16.14
C GLU A 62 -12.15 -11.08 15.35
N ILE A 63 -12.93 -10.78 14.31
CA ILE A 63 -13.57 -11.79 13.45
C ILE A 63 -12.51 -12.61 12.68
N LEU A 64 -11.50 -11.93 12.15
CA LEU A 64 -10.38 -12.57 11.46
C LEU A 64 -9.55 -13.43 12.43
N SER A 65 -9.31 -12.95 13.65
CA SER A 65 -8.60 -13.69 14.69
C SER A 65 -9.32 -14.98 15.08
N ASP A 66 -10.65 -14.93 15.20
CA ASP A 66 -11.49 -16.12 15.40
C ASP A 66 -11.41 -17.06 14.20
N ALA A 67 -11.45 -16.53 12.97
CA ALA A 67 -11.35 -17.36 11.77
C ALA A 67 -10.00 -18.09 11.67
N ILE A 68 -8.89 -17.41 11.97
CA ILE A 68 -7.54 -18.00 12.00
C ILE A 68 -7.44 -19.07 13.08
N SER A 69 -7.96 -18.80 14.28
CA SER A 69 -7.92 -19.76 15.41
C SER A 69 -8.72 -21.03 15.11
N ASN A 70 -9.78 -20.93 14.32
CA ASN A 70 -10.64 -22.03 13.90
C ASN A 70 -10.31 -22.57 12.48
N MET A 71 -9.19 -22.16 11.90
CA MET A 71 -8.72 -22.59 10.57
C MET A 71 -9.75 -22.43 9.43
N ARG A 72 -10.54 -21.35 9.46
CA ARG A 72 -11.60 -21.11 8.47
C ARG A 72 -11.05 -20.52 7.18
N GLU A 73 -11.66 -20.89 6.06
CA GLU A 73 -11.35 -20.35 4.72
C GLU A 73 -9.86 -20.44 4.35
N GLY A 74 -9.14 -21.44 4.88
CA GLY A 74 -7.71 -21.67 4.60
C GLY A 74 -6.74 -20.82 5.45
N PHE A 75 -7.24 -19.93 6.32
CA PHE A 75 -6.39 -19.14 7.22
C PHE A 75 -5.88 -19.97 8.39
N HIS A 76 -4.61 -19.83 8.74
CA HIS A 76 -4.02 -20.48 9.91
C HIS A 76 -2.79 -19.72 10.41
N ARG A 77 -2.32 -20.04 11.63
CA ARG A 77 -1.01 -19.60 12.11
C ARG A 77 0.01 -20.70 11.88
N ASP A 78 1.13 -20.35 11.29
CA ASP A 78 2.29 -21.24 11.16
C ASP A 78 3.08 -21.31 12.49
N HIS A 79 4.07 -22.20 12.56
CA HIS A 79 4.89 -22.44 13.75
C HIS A 79 5.65 -21.21 14.24
N ASP A 80 6.00 -20.29 13.34
CA ASP A 80 6.68 -19.02 13.67
C ASP A 80 5.71 -17.92 14.13
N GLY A 81 4.40 -18.20 14.14
CA GLY A 81 3.34 -17.26 14.49
C GLY A 81 2.86 -16.40 13.31
N SER A 82 3.48 -16.52 12.14
CA SER A 82 3.00 -15.84 10.93
C SER A 82 1.63 -16.37 10.52
N ILE A 83 0.79 -15.49 9.99
CA ILE A 83 -0.53 -15.88 9.51
C ILE A 83 -0.39 -16.27 8.04
N LYS A 84 -0.92 -17.44 7.70
CA LYS A 84 -0.89 -18.01 6.36
C LYS A 84 -2.32 -18.19 5.83
N TRP A 85 -2.44 -18.19 4.52
CA TRP A 85 -3.64 -18.57 3.79
C TRP A 85 -3.30 -19.58 2.70
N ASP A 86 -3.97 -20.73 2.73
CA ASP A 86 -3.77 -21.80 1.76
C ASP A 86 -4.74 -21.67 0.58
N LYS A 87 -4.17 -21.50 -0.62
CA LYS A 87 -4.92 -21.66 -1.87
C LYS A 87 -4.96 -23.12 -2.26
N CYS A 88 -6.14 -23.73 -2.23
CA CYS A 88 -6.34 -25.09 -2.68
C CYS A 88 -7.07 -25.18 -4.02
N ASP A 89 -6.86 -26.28 -4.74
CA ASP A 89 -7.70 -26.65 -5.89
C ASP A 89 -9.04 -27.28 -5.45
N SER A 90 -9.88 -27.68 -6.43
CA SER A 90 -11.18 -28.32 -6.16
C SER A 90 -11.08 -29.70 -5.48
N SER A 91 -9.89 -30.30 -5.47
CA SER A 91 -9.60 -31.59 -4.80
C SER A 91 -8.96 -31.36 -3.42
N ASN A 92 -8.93 -30.12 -2.93
CA ASN A 92 -8.33 -29.70 -1.68
C ASN A 92 -6.79 -29.92 -1.63
N ILE A 93 -6.11 -29.87 -2.79
CA ILE A 93 -4.65 -29.92 -2.85
C ILE A 93 -4.13 -28.48 -2.78
N LYS A 94 -3.23 -28.22 -1.83
CA LYS A 94 -2.56 -26.92 -1.69
C LYS A 94 -1.72 -26.58 -2.92
N LEU A 95 -2.04 -25.47 -3.55
CA LEU A 95 -1.34 -24.89 -4.70
C LEU A 95 -0.35 -23.79 -4.27
N PHE A 96 -0.78 -22.92 -3.37
CA PHE A 96 0.01 -21.81 -2.84
C PHE A 96 -0.25 -21.65 -1.35
N GLU A 97 0.76 -21.17 -0.65
CA GLU A 97 0.64 -20.68 0.73
C GLU A 97 1.06 -19.20 0.70
N VAL A 98 0.17 -18.34 1.18
CA VAL A 98 0.35 -16.89 1.17
C VAL A 98 0.51 -16.40 2.59
N THR A 99 1.58 -15.67 2.88
CA THR A 99 1.70 -14.92 4.14
C THR A 99 0.76 -13.73 4.11
N VAL A 100 -0.01 -13.54 5.16
CA VAL A 100 -0.96 -12.43 5.32
C VAL A 100 -0.61 -11.66 6.59
N GLU A 101 -0.50 -10.34 6.48
CA GLU A 101 -0.25 -9.46 7.61
C GLU A 101 -1.46 -8.57 7.86
N PHE A 102 -1.98 -8.61 9.09
CA PHE A 102 -3.06 -7.74 9.52
C PHE A 102 -2.48 -6.62 10.37
N VAL A 103 -2.66 -5.38 9.93
CA VAL A 103 -2.17 -4.18 10.60
C VAL A 103 -3.35 -3.37 11.10
N GLU A 104 -3.33 -2.97 12.36
CA GLU A 104 -4.43 -2.24 12.98
C GLU A 104 -4.60 -0.85 12.35
N LEU A 105 -5.81 -0.58 11.87
CA LEU A 105 -6.22 0.73 11.39
C LEU A 105 -6.44 1.69 12.57
N GLY A 106 -5.84 2.87 12.53
CA GLY A 106 -5.75 3.79 13.66
C GLY A 106 -4.54 3.54 14.57
N GLY A 107 -3.73 2.52 14.28
CA GLY A 107 -2.47 2.26 14.97
C GLY A 107 -1.31 3.16 14.51
N PRO A 108 -0.10 3.01 15.08
CA PRO A 108 1.05 3.86 14.76
C PRO A 108 1.46 3.86 13.28
N PHE A 109 1.25 2.75 12.57
CA PHE A 109 1.57 2.64 11.15
C PHE A 109 0.54 3.36 10.26
N ALA A 110 -0.74 3.28 10.60
CA ALA A 110 -1.84 3.89 9.85
C ALA A 110 -2.76 4.66 10.81
N PRO A 111 -2.33 5.83 11.31
CA PRO A 111 -3.05 6.57 12.36
C PRO A 111 -4.39 7.15 11.88
N ARG A 112 -4.59 7.20 10.56
CA ARG A 112 -5.82 7.62 9.91
C ARG A 112 -6.28 6.57 8.90
N ILE A 113 -7.56 6.64 8.53
CA ILE A 113 -8.07 5.87 7.40
C ILE A 113 -7.47 6.42 6.11
N PRO A 114 -6.79 5.60 5.29
CA PRO A 114 -6.25 6.06 4.01
C PRO A 114 -7.39 6.34 3.02
N GLU A 115 -7.10 7.16 2.01
CA GLU A 115 -7.95 7.22 0.83
C GLU A 115 -7.96 5.86 0.11
N VAL A 116 -9.15 5.40 -0.29
CA VAL A 116 -9.33 4.06 -0.87
C VAL A 116 -10.23 4.08 -2.09
N VAL A 117 -10.08 3.06 -2.93
CA VAL A 117 -11.01 2.72 -4.01
C VAL A 117 -11.58 1.33 -3.79
N GLY A 118 -12.82 1.10 -4.25
CA GLY A 118 -13.46 -0.20 -4.12
C GLY A 118 -12.70 -1.28 -4.90
N PHE A 119 -12.51 -2.45 -4.28
CA PHE A 119 -11.82 -3.58 -4.88
C PHE A 119 -12.45 -4.90 -4.43
N GLY A 120 -13.15 -5.57 -5.35
CA GLY A 120 -13.97 -6.74 -5.01
C GLY A 120 -15.05 -6.38 -3.99
N GLU A 121 -15.09 -7.12 -2.88
CA GLU A 121 -16.01 -6.87 -1.76
C GLU A 121 -15.43 -5.94 -0.68
N GLY A 122 -14.17 -5.49 -0.85
CA GLY A 122 -13.45 -4.61 0.06
C GLY A 122 -12.90 -3.37 -0.64
N TYR A 123 -11.74 -2.90 -0.17
CA TYR A 123 -11.11 -1.65 -0.57
C TYR A 123 -9.60 -1.81 -0.71
N VAL A 124 -8.99 -1.05 -1.62
CA VAL A 124 -7.53 -0.95 -1.75
C VAL A 124 -7.11 0.51 -1.57
N ALA A 125 -6.00 0.73 -0.87
CA ALA A 125 -5.40 2.06 -0.72
C ALA A 125 -5.11 2.67 -2.12
N THR A 126 -5.35 3.96 -2.29
CA THR A 126 -5.04 4.64 -3.56
C THR A 126 -3.53 4.62 -3.84
N LEU A 127 -3.14 4.83 -5.10
CA LEU A 127 -1.72 4.94 -5.45
C LEU A 127 -1.01 6.05 -4.68
N THR A 128 -1.68 7.17 -4.44
CA THR A 128 -1.13 8.30 -3.68
C THR A 128 -0.91 7.94 -2.21
N GLU A 129 -1.78 7.12 -1.61
CA GLU A 129 -1.57 6.58 -0.26
C GLU A 129 -0.44 5.54 -0.24
N LEU A 130 -0.34 4.67 -1.25
CA LEU A 130 0.77 3.71 -1.34
C LEU A 130 2.13 4.42 -1.44
N VAL A 131 2.21 5.55 -2.16
CA VAL A 131 3.42 6.39 -2.19
C VAL A 131 3.76 6.91 -0.80
N GLN A 132 2.79 7.52 -0.10
CA GLN A 132 2.99 8.09 1.25
C GLN A 132 3.40 7.02 2.27
N MET A 133 2.70 5.87 2.27
CA MET A 133 3.03 4.74 3.14
C MET A 133 4.43 4.21 2.85
N ARG A 134 4.83 4.14 1.57
CA ARG A 134 6.18 3.67 1.21
C ARG A 134 7.26 4.66 1.61
N ALA A 135 7.04 5.97 1.48
CA ALA A 135 7.97 6.98 1.97
C ALA A 135 8.18 6.86 3.48
N SER A 136 7.09 6.75 4.24
CA SER A 136 7.16 6.56 5.70
C SER A 136 7.90 5.28 6.09
N THR A 137 7.65 4.15 5.40
CA THR A 137 8.42 2.92 5.61
C THR A 137 9.90 3.11 5.31
N LEU A 138 10.23 3.78 4.20
CA LEU A 138 11.60 4.01 3.76
C LEU A 138 12.40 4.79 4.81
N VAL A 139 11.85 5.90 5.29
CA VAL A 139 12.47 6.77 6.31
C VAL A 139 12.68 6.04 7.64
N ASN A 140 11.69 5.27 8.08
CA ASN A 140 11.74 4.69 9.42
C ASN A 140 12.57 3.41 9.52
N LYS A 141 12.47 2.52 8.53
CA LYS A 141 12.98 1.14 8.62
C LYS A 141 13.46 0.57 7.28
N GLY A 142 13.47 1.38 6.23
CA GLY A 142 13.57 0.88 4.88
C GLY A 142 14.97 0.48 4.45
N ASP A 143 15.02 -0.25 3.34
CA ASP A 143 16.24 -0.58 2.63
C ASP A 143 16.19 -0.11 1.15
N GLY A 144 17.20 -0.46 0.37
CA GLY A 144 17.25 -0.08 -1.05
C GLY A 144 16.12 -0.66 -1.92
N SER A 145 15.46 -1.75 -1.49
CA SER A 145 14.29 -2.28 -2.18
C SER A 145 13.05 -1.42 -1.94
N ASP A 146 12.92 -0.82 -0.75
CA ASP A 146 11.85 0.14 -0.45
C ASP A 146 11.98 1.42 -1.28
N HIS A 147 13.20 1.89 -1.55
CA HIS A 147 13.41 3.02 -2.44
C HIS A 147 13.02 2.72 -3.89
N ILE A 148 13.32 1.52 -4.40
CA ILE A 148 12.88 1.10 -5.74
C ILE A 148 11.35 1.10 -5.83
N ASP A 149 10.67 0.60 -4.80
CA ASP A 149 9.22 0.61 -4.71
C ASP A 149 8.65 2.03 -4.63
N PHE A 150 9.26 2.89 -3.82
CA PHE A 150 8.87 4.29 -3.68
C PHE A 150 8.93 5.01 -5.03
N ARG A 151 10.07 4.90 -5.73
CA ARG A 151 10.26 5.48 -7.05
C ARG A 151 9.29 4.90 -8.08
N LEU A 152 9.04 3.60 -8.05
CA LEU A 152 8.07 2.94 -8.93
C LEU A 152 6.64 3.50 -8.73
N PHE A 153 6.22 3.70 -7.48
CA PHE A 153 4.91 4.27 -7.20
C PHE A 153 4.81 5.73 -7.62
N LEU A 154 5.85 6.54 -7.37
CA LEU A 154 5.91 7.92 -7.88
C LEU A 154 5.81 7.95 -9.41
N PHE A 155 6.55 7.09 -10.10
CA PHE A 155 6.47 6.96 -11.55
C PHE A 155 5.05 6.62 -12.02
N GLU A 156 4.39 5.65 -11.38
CA GLU A 156 3.02 5.25 -11.75
C GLU A 156 1.99 6.35 -11.46
N VAL A 157 2.15 7.12 -10.37
CA VAL A 157 1.32 8.31 -10.09
C VAL A 157 1.47 9.34 -11.22
N VAL A 158 2.70 9.70 -11.58
CA VAL A 158 2.99 10.68 -12.65
C VAL A 158 2.49 10.20 -14.00
N LYS A 159 2.78 8.93 -14.36
CA LYS A 159 2.37 8.30 -15.62
C LYS A 159 0.85 8.27 -15.80
N ARG A 160 0.09 8.10 -14.71
CA ARG A 160 -1.38 8.12 -14.72
C ARG A 160 -1.97 9.52 -14.63
N GLY A 161 -1.13 10.57 -14.57
CA GLY A 161 -1.56 11.96 -14.44
C GLY A 161 -2.22 12.27 -13.09
N VAL A 162 -1.98 11.43 -12.08
CA VAL A 162 -2.49 11.62 -10.72
C VAL A 162 -1.55 12.57 -9.98
N LYS A 163 -2.11 13.44 -9.13
CA LYS A 163 -1.33 14.31 -8.24
C LYS A 163 -1.44 13.80 -6.82
N LEU A 164 -0.39 14.01 -6.03
CA LEU A 164 -0.47 13.79 -4.59
C LEU A 164 -1.54 14.72 -4.00
N PRO A 165 -2.30 14.25 -3.02
CA PRO A 165 -3.21 15.11 -2.28
C PRO A 165 -2.43 16.16 -1.50
N HIS A 166 -3.14 17.08 -0.85
CA HIS A 166 -2.51 17.95 0.13
C HIS A 166 -1.92 17.08 1.26
N LEU A 167 -0.61 17.15 1.42
CA LEU A 167 0.14 16.40 2.43
C LEU A 167 0.21 17.23 3.72
N ARG A 168 0.04 16.57 4.87
CA ARG A 168 0.36 17.15 6.17
C ARG A 168 1.88 17.33 6.29
N GLU A 169 2.32 18.17 7.22
CA GLU A 169 3.74 18.45 7.45
C GLU A 169 4.58 17.18 7.62
N GLU A 170 4.19 16.27 8.51
CA GLU A 170 4.86 14.97 8.74
C GLU A 170 4.89 14.08 7.49
N GLU A 171 3.83 14.12 6.67
CA GLU A 171 3.75 13.35 5.41
C GLU A 171 4.68 13.96 4.36
N LEU A 172 4.73 15.30 4.27
CA LEU A 172 5.63 16.02 3.37
C LEU A 172 7.10 15.84 3.77
N GLU A 173 7.43 15.92 5.06
CA GLU A 173 8.76 15.67 5.59
C GLU A 173 9.23 14.26 5.25
N SER A 174 8.39 13.25 5.51
CA SER A 174 8.71 11.86 5.16
C SER A 174 8.93 11.67 3.65
N MET A 175 8.14 12.36 2.82
CA MET A 175 8.27 12.31 1.37
C MET A 175 9.56 12.97 0.88
N VAL A 176 9.94 14.12 1.45
CA VAL A 176 11.19 14.82 1.12
C VAL A 176 12.39 13.99 1.55
N GLU A 177 12.41 13.48 2.78
CA GLU A 177 13.49 12.64 3.27
C GLU A 177 13.64 11.36 2.43
N ALA A 178 12.52 10.70 2.09
CA ALA A 178 12.52 9.53 1.20
C ALA A 178 13.14 9.80 -0.18
N VAL A 179 12.98 11.02 -0.71
CA VAL A 179 13.58 11.46 -1.97
C VAL A 179 15.09 11.73 -1.79
N GLU A 180 15.47 12.39 -0.70
CA GLU A 180 16.86 12.74 -0.40
C GLU A 180 17.76 11.54 -0.03
N MET A 181 17.18 10.47 0.51
CA MET A 181 17.92 9.26 0.94
C MET A 181 18.75 8.60 -0.18
N TYR A 182 18.49 8.91 -1.46
CA TYR A 182 19.23 8.38 -2.60
C TYR A 182 19.67 9.50 -3.56
N GLU A 183 20.76 10.18 -3.17
CA GLU A 183 21.43 11.30 -3.87
C GLU A 183 21.77 11.05 -5.36
N GLU A 184 21.80 9.80 -5.82
CA GLU A 184 22.12 9.46 -7.22
C GLU A 184 20.90 9.50 -8.17
N SER A 185 19.71 9.88 -7.70
CA SER A 185 18.49 9.80 -8.51
C SER A 185 17.83 11.15 -8.80
N GLN A 186 18.47 12.01 -9.61
CA GLN A 186 17.83 13.21 -10.19
C GLN A 186 16.43 12.91 -10.75
N ASP A 187 16.23 11.70 -11.29
CA ASP A 187 14.93 11.21 -11.75
C ASP A 187 13.84 11.16 -10.65
N THR A 188 14.19 10.83 -9.40
CA THR A 188 13.23 10.70 -8.30
C THR A 188 12.77 12.08 -7.82
N ASP A 189 13.67 13.07 -7.77
CA ASP A 189 13.32 14.48 -7.54
C ASP A 189 12.30 14.97 -8.56
N GLU A 190 12.57 14.72 -9.85
CA GLU A 190 11.69 15.13 -10.95
C GLU A 190 10.32 14.46 -10.86
N LEU A 191 10.28 13.16 -10.51
CA LEU A 191 9.04 12.42 -10.31
C LEU A 191 8.25 12.95 -9.12
N PHE A 192 8.91 13.18 -7.98
CA PHE A 192 8.27 13.72 -6.79
C PHE A 192 7.70 15.11 -7.07
N MET A 193 8.47 16.01 -7.66
CA MET A 193 8.02 17.34 -8.04
C MET A 193 6.89 17.32 -9.07
N SER A 194 6.92 16.35 -9.99
CA SER A 194 5.83 16.14 -10.94
C SER A 194 4.57 15.62 -10.26
N ALA A 195 4.69 14.85 -9.18
CA ALA A 195 3.57 14.29 -8.42
C ALA A 195 2.97 15.29 -7.41
N LEU A 196 3.81 16.10 -6.74
CA LEU A 196 3.45 16.95 -5.57
C LEU A 196 2.34 17.96 -5.83
N GLY A 197 2.14 18.38 -7.09
CA GLY A 197 1.07 19.33 -7.42
C GLY A 197 1.22 20.65 -6.65
N SER A 198 0.12 21.17 -6.07
CA SER A 198 0.17 22.35 -5.21
C SER A 198 0.43 21.98 -3.75
N PHE A 199 1.33 22.68 -3.07
CA PHE A 199 1.71 22.43 -1.68
C PHE A 199 1.80 23.72 -0.87
N GLU A 200 1.85 23.63 0.45
CA GLU A 200 2.01 24.77 1.35
C GLU A 200 3.28 24.61 2.18
N LEU A 201 4.09 25.65 2.29
CA LEU A 201 5.31 25.66 3.08
C LEU A 201 5.38 26.99 3.86
N GLY A 202 5.47 26.93 5.19
CA GLY A 202 5.58 28.13 6.02
C GLY A 202 4.41 29.12 5.90
N GLY A 203 3.19 28.62 5.62
CA GLY A 203 2.00 29.46 5.41
C GLY A 203 1.84 30.01 4.00
N VAL A 204 2.72 29.63 3.06
CA VAL A 204 2.66 30.07 1.66
C VAL A 204 2.30 28.90 0.77
N ARG A 205 1.22 29.05 -0.01
CA ARG A 205 0.77 28.05 -0.99
C ARG A 205 1.47 28.23 -2.33
N PHE A 206 2.07 27.17 -2.83
CA PHE A 206 2.69 27.07 -4.14
C PHE A 206 1.85 26.19 -5.05
N GLU A 207 1.54 26.66 -6.26
CA GLU A 207 0.73 25.88 -7.22
C GLU A 207 1.49 24.70 -7.83
N ASN A 208 2.81 24.79 -7.83
CA ASN A 208 3.75 23.80 -8.30
C ASN A 208 5.16 24.20 -7.86
N TRP A 209 6.13 23.30 -8.08
CA TRP A 209 7.52 23.56 -7.72
C TRP A 209 8.13 24.77 -8.46
N VAL A 210 7.70 25.06 -9.69
CA VAL A 210 8.20 26.21 -10.46
C VAL A 210 7.85 27.52 -9.76
N ALA A 211 6.67 27.61 -9.15
CA ALA A 211 6.28 28.75 -8.34
C ALA A 211 7.15 28.88 -7.08
N TRP A 212 7.46 27.77 -6.42
CA TRP A 212 8.32 27.74 -5.23
C TRP A 212 9.78 28.09 -5.53
N ALA A 213 10.38 27.51 -6.58
CA ALA A 213 11.75 27.82 -6.97
C ALA A 213 11.92 29.29 -7.36
N ARG A 214 10.92 29.88 -8.03
CA ARG A 214 10.89 31.33 -8.28
C ARG A 214 10.82 32.15 -6.99
N TYR A 215 10.08 31.69 -5.99
CA TYR A 215 10.00 32.33 -4.68
C TYR A 215 11.32 32.27 -3.90
N MET A 216 12.03 31.14 -3.92
CA MET A 216 13.34 30.98 -3.28
C MET A 216 14.48 31.73 -3.99
N SER A 217 14.26 32.16 -5.23
CA SER A 217 15.23 32.91 -6.05
C SER A 217 15.08 34.44 -5.92
N LEU A 218 14.16 34.92 -5.07
CA LEU A 218 13.89 36.33 -4.78
C LEU A 218 14.43 36.72 -3.40
#